data_AF-A0A438CEW0-F1
#
_entry.id   AF-A0A438CEW0-F1
#
_cell.length_a   1.000
_cell.length_b   1.000
_cell.length_c   1.000
_cell.angle_alpha   90.00
_cell.angle_beta   90.00
_cell.angle_gamma   90.00
#
_symmetry.space_group_name_H-M   'P 1'
#
loop_
_entity.id
_entity.type
_entity.pdbx_description
1 polymer ?
#
loop_
_entity_poly.entity_id
_entity_poly.type
_entity_poly.pdbx_seq_one_letter_code
_entity_poly.pdbx_strand_id
1 'polypeptide(L)'
;MGLPGTLPVLNSKVIEFAVKVGLALNIEFGGGHRRFGITRVHMEEDAGKLLHSGNGSYSQEITFSLYSVLFNTVLSCCGFNQFLQFMVLLFSVSWSALLEIVSEPDMRSGIEAAEYAAELQRLVRYLGVSNGNMQEGSLRCDVNVSVRPIGQLEFGTKVEIKNLNSFSAMNRAIDFEISRQVSLHSQGQSDQIVQETRLWEEGGQKTVTMRKKEGLSDYRYFPEPDLPEVILTEDYVGSIRSSLPELPELKRRRYEKMGLSMQDVLFLANDVNVAGFFDATIGKGADVKLAANWIMGDIAAYMKNEKFL
;
A
#
# COMPACT_ATOMS: atom_id res chain seq x y z
N MET A 1 -8.03 25.57 9.29
CA MET A 1 -7.42 26.82 9.80
C MET A 1 -7.23 26.82 11.33
N GLY A 2 -7.68 25.80 12.07
CA GLY A 2 -7.35 25.64 13.51
C GLY A 2 -7.62 26.90 14.34
N LEU A 3 -8.73 27.60 14.06
CA LEU A 3 -9.03 28.86 14.72
C LEU A 3 -9.50 28.56 16.15
N PRO A 4 -9.21 29.45 17.13
CA PRO A 4 -9.70 29.26 18.49
C PRO A 4 -11.22 29.05 18.53
N GLY A 5 -11.66 27.98 19.19
CA GLY A 5 -13.08 27.61 19.33
C GLY A 5 -13.69 26.82 18.17
N THR A 6 -12.91 26.42 17.15
CA THR A 6 -13.40 25.49 16.12
C THR A 6 -13.29 24.05 16.60
N LEU A 7 -14.37 23.27 16.43
CA LEU A 7 -14.41 21.86 16.77
C LEU A 7 -14.31 20.98 15.52
N PRO A 8 -13.60 19.84 15.58
CA PRO A 8 -13.57 18.87 14.48
C PRO A 8 -14.93 18.18 14.33
N VAL A 9 -15.31 17.88 13.08
CA VAL A 9 -16.50 17.09 12.76
C VAL A 9 -16.08 15.98 11.81
N LEU A 10 -16.36 14.73 12.20
CA LEU A 10 -16.05 13.58 11.38
C LEU A 10 -16.90 13.55 10.11
N ASN A 11 -16.25 13.19 9.00
CA ASN A 11 -16.91 13.03 7.72
C ASN A 11 -17.44 11.60 7.57
N SER A 12 -18.76 11.45 7.52
CA SER A 12 -19.43 10.14 7.39
C SER A 12 -19.00 9.35 6.15
N LYS A 13 -18.67 10.03 5.05
CA LYS A 13 -18.20 9.37 3.83
C LYS A 13 -16.80 8.79 4.00
N VAL A 14 -15.93 9.46 4.74
CA VAL A 14 -14.59 8.95 5.04
C VAL A 14 -14.67 7.71 5.94
N ILE A 15 -15.59 7.70 6.91
CA ILE A 15 -15.88 6.51 7.72
C ILE A 15 -16.35 5.35 6.84
N GLU A 16 -17.31 5.60 5.93
CA GLU A 16 -17.78 4.58 4.98
C GLU A 16 -16.62 4.00 4.16
N PHE A 17 -15.73 4.86 3.68
CA PHE A 17 -14.54 4.44 2.93
C PHE A 17 -13.55 3.64 3.77
N ALA A 18 -13.30 4.04 5.01
CA ALA A 18 -12.46 3.29 5.95
C ALA A 18 -13.01 1.88 6.19
N VAL A 19 -14.33 1.76 6.40
CA VAL A 19 -15.02 0.48 6.58
C VAL A 19 -14.95 -0.38 5.30
N LYS A 20 -15.15 0.22 4.12
CA LYS A 20 -15.00 -0.50 2.83
C LYS A 20 -13.62 -1.10 2.69
N VAL A 21 -12.58 -0.30 2.95
CA VAL A 21 -11.18 -0.77 2.89
C VAL A 21 -10.96 -1.87 3.93
N GLY A 22 -11.34 -1.65 5.19
CA GLY A 22 -11.20 -2.65 6.26
C GLY A 22 -11.85 -4.00 5.93
N LEU A 23 -13.05 -3.99 5.35
CA LEU A 23 -13.75 -5.21 4.91
C LEU A 23 -13.06 -5.90 3.73
N ALA A 24 -12.42 -5.14 2.85
CA ALA A 24 -11.83 -5.62 1.62
C ALA A 24 -10.39 -6.11 1.77
N LEU A 25 -9.69 -5.79 2.86
CA LEU A 25 -8.26 -6.09 3.05
C LEU A 25 -7.93 -7.56 3.36
N ASN A 26 -8.91 -8.45 3.36
CA ASN A 26 -8.73 -9.88 3.59
C ASN A 26 -8.32 -10.65 2.30
N ILE A 27 -7.30 -10.17 1.58
CA ILE A 27 -6.95 -10.63 0.21
C ILE A 27 -5.63 -11.41 0.16
N GLU A 28 -5.58 -12.38 -0.76
CA GLU A 28 -4.38 -13.11 -1.18
C GLU A 28 -3.71 -12.38 -2.37
N PHE A 29 -2.40 -12.17 -2.31
CA PHE A 29 -1.62 -11.39 -3.28
C PHE A 29 -0.98 -12.30 -4.35
N GLY A 30 -0.76 -11.73 -5.54
CA GLY A 30 -0.03 -12.41 -6.63
C GLY A 30 -0.79 -13.55 -7.32
N GLY A 31 -2.12 -13.47 -7.44
CA GLY A 31 -2.93 -14.55 -8.04
C GLY A 31 -3.18 -15.74 -7.10
N GLY A 32 -3.26 -15.48 -5.79
CA GLY A 32 -3.53 -16.50 -4.78
C GLY A 32 -2.30 -17.20 -4.20
N HIS A 33 -1.08 -16.74 -4.51
CA HIS A 33 0.15 -17.45 -4.13
C HIS A 33 0.72 -17.07 -2.76
N ARG A 34 0.47 -15.85 -2.27
CA ARG A 34 0.98 -15.43 -0.95
C ARG A 34 0.05 -14.44 -0.27
N ARG A 35 -0.12 -14.58 1.04
CA ARG A 35 -0.89 -13.63 1.87
C ARG A 35 0.07 -12.80 2.71
N PHE A 36 -0.13 -11.49 2.70
CA PHE A 36 0.60 -10.56 3.56
C PHE A 36 -0.36 -10.07 4.65
N GLY A 37 0.09 -10.08 5.90
CA GLY A 37 -0.69 -9.57 7.02
C GLY A 37 -0.79 -8.05 7.00
N ILE A 38 -1.81 -7.55 7.70
CA ILE A 38 -2.03 -6.12 7.97
C ILE A 38 -2.20 -5.98 9.47
N THR A 39 -1.37 -5.14 10.09
CA THR A 39 -1.39 -4.88 11.54
C THR A 39 -2.50 -3.91 11.92
N ARG A 40 -2.64 -2.82 11.16
CA ARG A 40 -3.64 -1.79 11.42
C ARG A 40 -4.05 -1.04 10.16
N VAL A 41 -5.27 -0.52 10.21
CA VAL A 41 -5.78 0.49 9.27
C VAL A 41 -6.45 1.56 10.06
N HIS A 42 -6.09 2.80 9.79
CA HIS A 42 -6.64 3.90 10.56
C HIS A 42 -6.72 5.21 9.80
N MET A 43 -7.50 6.14 10.34
CA MET A 43 -7.79 7.41 9.71
C MET A 43 -6.91 8.52 10.29
N GLU A 44 -6.42 9.38 9.42
CA GLU A 44 -5.64 10.56 9.82
C GLU A 44 -6.07 11.79 9.02
N GLU A 45 -5.74 12.97 9.54
CA GLU A 45 -5.84 14.22 8.79
C GLU A 45 -4.53 14.45 8.02
N ASP A 46 -4.61 14.78 6.72
CA ASP A 46 -3.40 15.17 5.97
C ASP A 46 -2.93 16.54 6.46
N ALA A 47 -1.66 16.65 6.80
CA ALA A 47 -1.05 17.95 7.07
C ALA A 47 -0.94 18.74 5.76
N GLY A 48 -1.25 20.03 5.80
CA GLY A 48 -1.08 20.92 4.64
C GLY A 48 0.34 20.87 4.07
N LYS A 49 0.49 20.97 2.75
CA LYS A 49 1.81 21.02 2.11
C LYS A 49 2.56 22.29 2.52
N LEU A 50 3.66 22.13 3.24
CA LEU A 50 4.59 23.20 3.55
C LEU A 50 5.55 23.38 2.38
N LEU A 51 5.31 24.41 1.56
CA LEU A 51 6.32 24.90 0.61
C LEU A 51 7.43 25.55 1.43
N HIS A 52 8.66 25.04 1.30
CA HIS A 52 9.76 25.52 2.12
C HIS A 52 10.15 26.96 1.74
N SER A 53 9.79 27.88 2.64
CA SER A 53 10.68 28.92 3.14
C SER A 53 10.72 28.82 4.68
N GLY A 54 11.44 27.83 5.21
CA GLY A 54 11.75 27.69 6.65
C GLY A 54 10.85 26.76 7.48
N ASN A 55 11.51 25.76 8.10
CA ASN A 55 11.21 24.85 9.22
C ASN A 55 9.81 24.71 9.87
N GLY A 56 9.37 23.44 9.98
CA GLY A 56 8.67 22.88 11.16
C GLY A 56 7.34 22.17 10.86
N SER A 57 7.13 20.94 11.35
CA SER A 57 5.93 20.12 11.08
C SER A 57 5.44 19.33 12.31
N TYR A 58 4.12 19.14 12.44
CA TYR A 58 3.42 18.27 13.42
C TYR A 58 2.22 17.58 12.75
N SER A 59 1.86 16.37 13.18
CA SER A 59 0.64 15.62 12.81
C SER A 59 0.15 14.76 14.00
N GLN A 60 -1.15 14.41 14.02
CA GLN A 60 -1.82 13.55 15.01
C GLN A 60 -2.53 12.37 14.32
N GLU A 61 -2.49 11.18 14.93
CA GLU A 61 -3.10 9.92 14.43
C GLU A 61 -4.25 9.46 15.33
N ILE A 62 -5.27 8.81 14.75
CA ILE A 62 -6.28 7.99 15.48
C ILE A 62 -6.18 6.57 14.93
N THR A 63 -5.97 5.54 15.78
CA THR A 63 -5.69 4.14 15.38
C THR A 63 -6.88 3.18 15.56
N PHE A 64 -7.08 2.22 14.64
CA PHE A 64 -7.92 1.02 14.83
C PHE A 64 -7.10 -0.28 14.58
N SER A 65 -7.32 -1.34 15.36
CA SER A 65 -6.56 -2.60 15.34
C SER A 65 -7.42 -3.81 14.93
N LEU A 66 -6.87 -4.69 14.09
CA LEU A 66 -7.41 -6.04 13.80
C LEU A 66 -6.26 -7.05 13.71
N TYR A 67 -6.35 -8.16 14.45
CA TYR A 67 -5.33 -9.23 14.54
C TYR A 67 -5.46 -10.27 13.42
N SER A 68 -4.34 -10.81 12.91
CA SER A 68 -4.31 -12.13 12.23
C SER A 68 -2.90 -12.76 12.17
N VAL A 69 -2.87 -14.11 12.14
CA VAL A 69 -1.77 -15.05 12.44
C VAL A 69 -1.01 -15.55 11.17
N LEU A 70 0.28 -15.87 11.39
CA LEU A 70 1.38 -16.29 10.50
C LEU A 70 1.22 -17.57 9.65
N PHE A 71 1.93 -17.65 8.51
CA PHE A 71 2.81 -18.79 8.13
C PHE A 71 3.85 -18.40 7.05
N ASN A 72 5.10 -18.88 7.19
CA ASN A 72 6.29 -18.53 6.38
C ASN A 72 6.60 -19.53 5.24
N THR A 73 7.20 -19.04 4.14
CA THR A 73 8.08 -19.84 3.28
C THR A 73 9.19 -18.93 2.70
N VAL A 74 10.45 -19.27 2.97
CA VAL A 74 11.65 -18.45 2.68
C VAL A 74 12.39 -19.05 1.48
N LEU A 75 12.68 -18.20 0.47
CA LEU A 75 13.62 -18.51 -0.61
C LEU A 75 15.00 -17.94 -0.25
N SER A 76 16.03 -18.77 -0.42
CA SER A 76 17.40 -18.56 0.03
C SER A 76 18.27 -17.89 -1.04
N CYS A 77 18.96 -16.80 -0.67
CA CYS A 77 20.26 -16.44 -1.22
C CYS A 77 21.08 -15.66 -0.18
N CYS A 78 22.32 -16.11 0.04
CA CYS A 78 23.39 -15.43 0.80
C CYS A 78 23.22 -15.27 2.32
N GLY A 79 23.29 -16.35 3.12
CA GLY A 79 23.71 -16.32 4.55
C GLY A 79 22.87 -15.49 5.57
N PHE A 80 21.97 -14.66 5.08
CA PHE A 80 21.12 -13.69 5.77
C PHE A 80 19.70 -13.88 5.26
N ASN A 81 18.73 -13.79 6.18
CA ASN A 81 17.32 -13.67 5.80
C ASN A 81 16.99 -12.18 5.60
N GLN A 82 16.35 -11.88 4.47
CA GLN A 82 15.92 -10.53 4.10
C GLN A 82 14.52 -10.28 4.66
N PHE A 83 14.29 -9.16 5.35
CA PHE A 83 12.97 -8.80 5.87
C PHE A 83 12.62 -7.35 5.52
N LEU A 84 11.48 -7.17 4.87
CA LEU A 84 10.72 -5.95 5.06
C LEU A 84 10.05 -6.05 6.42
N GLN A 85 10.33 -5.11 7.31
CA GLN A 85 9.73 -5.12 8.63
C GLN A 85 8.30 -4.60 8.56
N PHE A 86 8.05 -3.45 7.93
CA PHE A 86 6.70 -2.94 7.82
C PHE A 86 6.65 -1.95 6.66
N MET A 87 5.62 -2.04 5.85
CA MET A 87 5.28 -1.04 4.86
C MET A 87 4.08 -0.23 5.35
N VAL A 88 4.23 1.09 5.33
CA VAL A 88 3.18 2.05 5.66
C VAL A 88 2.71 2.66 4.35
N LEU A 89 1.42 2.52 4.07
CA LEU A 89 0.77 3.11 2.90
C LEU A 89 -0.26 4.13 3.35
N LEU A 90 -0.18 5.34 2.80
CA LEU A 90 -1.13 6.41 3.02
C LEU A 90 -1.91 6.66 1.74
N PHE A 91 -3.23 6.53 1.82
CA PHE A 91 -4.12 6.87 0.72
C PHE A 91 -4.86 8.17 1.04
N SER A 92 -4.82 9.14 0.14
CA SER A 92 -5.71 10.29 0.19
C SER A 92 -7.10 9.88 -0.26
N VAL A 93 -8.06 9.96 0.66
CA VAL A 93 -9.45 9.56 0.47
C VAL A 93 -10.37 10.78 0.33
N SER A 94 -9.93 11.93 0.82
CA SER A 94 -10.51 13.26 0.60
C SER A 94 -9.40 14.31 0.66
N TRP A 95 -9.71 15.58 0.37
CA TRP A 95 -8.75 16.69 0.33
C TRP A 95 -7.93 16.86 1.63
N SER A 96 -8.46 16.41 2.76
CA SER A 96 -7.80 16.46 4.07
C SER A 96 -7.84 15.14 4.85
N ALA A 97 -8.26 14.02 4.25
CA ALA A 97 -8.39 12.74 4.97
C ALA A 97 -7.49 11.65 4.36
N LEU A 98 -6.73 10.98 5.23
CA LEU A 98 -5.84 9.88 4.92
C LEU A 98 -6.35 8.58 5.55
N LEU A 99 -6.13 7.47 4.84
CA LEU A 99 -6.11 6.14 5.43
C LEU A 99 -4.68 5.64 5.47
N GLU A 100 -4.17 5.39 6.66
CA GLU A 100 -2.90 4.70 6.88
C GLU A 100 -3.16 3.19 6.99
N ILE A 101 -2.42 2.42 6.20
CA ILE A 101 -2.40 0.96 6.25
C ILE A 101 -0.99 0.54 6.62
N VAL A 102 -0.86 -0.18 7.74
CA VAL A 102 0.40 -0.77 8.17
C VAL A 102 0.32 -2.27 7.95
N SER A 103 1.17 -2.78 7.06
CA SER A 103 1.34 -4.23 6.82
C SER A 103 1.94 -4.96 8.02
N GLU A 104 2.09 -6.28 7.96
CA GLU A 104 2.95 -7.10 8.83
C GLU A 104 4.36 -7.27 8.22
N PRO A 105 5.40 -7.74 8.97
CA PRO A 105 6.75 -7.98 8.47
C PRO A 105 6.82 -9.25 7.63
N ASP A 106 6.02 -9.36 6.58
CA ASP A 106 5.86 -10.59 5.79
C ASP A 106 6.56 -10.55 4.42
N MET A 107 6.83 -9.35 3.90
CA MET A 107 7.54 -9.17 2.63
C MET A 107 9.05 -9.43 2.80
N ARG A 108 9.67 -10.05 1.79
CA ARG A 108 11.07 -10.52 1.82
C ARG A 108 11.92 -9.97 0.68
N SER A 109 11.32 -9.31 -0.31
CA SER A 109 12.04 -8.69 -1.43
C SER A 109 11.40 -7.37 -1.86
N GLY A 110 12.15 -6.55 -2.61
CA GLY A 110 11.62 -5.32 -3.19
C GLY A 110 10.47 -5.57 -4.18
N ILE A 111 10.51 -6.70 -4.89
CA ILE A 111 9.47 -7.13 -5.84
C ILE A 111 8.16 -7.41 -5.10
N GLU A 112 8.21 -8.21 -4.04
CA GLU A 112 7.03 -8.53 -3.23
C GLU A 112 6.41 -7.26 -2.62
N ALA A 113 7.23 -6.32 -2.16
CA ALA A 113 6.76 -5.05 -1.63
C ALA A 113 6.07 -4.18 -2.69
N ALA A 114 6.67 -4.08 -3.87
CA ALA A 114 6.09 -3.36 -4.99
C ALA A 114 4.78 -3.98 -5.47
N GLU A 115 4.69 -5.31 -5.52
CA GLU A 115 3.47 -6.04 -5.87
C GLU A 115 2.37 -5.86 -4.83
N TYR A 116 2.71 -5.97 -3.54
CA TYR A 116 1.79 -5.70 -2.43
C TYR A 116 1.23 -4.28 -2.49
N ALA A 117 2.09 -3.28 -2.70
CA ALA A 117 1.67 -1.89 -2.85
C ALA A 117 0.76 -1.68 -4.08
N ALA A 118 1.09 -2.30 -5.21
CA ALA A 118 0.29 -2.23 -6.43
C ALA A 118 -1.08 -2.91 -6.28
N GLU A 119 -1.16 -4.05 -5.60
CA GLU A 119 -2.44 -4.72 -5.31
C GLU A 119 -3.32 -3.88 -4.37
N LEU A 120 -2.74 -3.26 -3.34
CA LEU A 120 -3.49 -2.34 -2.49
C LEU A 120 -4.00 -1.11 -3.24
N GLN A 121 -3.20 -0.57 -4.16
CA GLN A 121 -3.65 0.50 -5.05
C GLN A 121 -4.84 0.04 -5.91
N ARG A 122 -4.78 -1.15 -6.52
CA ARG A 122 -5.89 -1.72 -7.31
C ARG A 122 -7.13 -1.89 -6.45
N LEU A 123 -6.97 -2.42 -5.24
CA LEU A 123 -8.07 -2.61 -4.29
C LEU A 123 -8.81 -1.29 -4.03
N VAL A 124 -8.07 -0.26 -3.64
CA VAL A 124 -8.63 1.06 -3.29
C VAL A 124 -9.31 1.71 -4.50
N ARG A 125 -8.78 1.51 -5.72
CA ARG A 125 -9.42 1.95 -6.98
C ARG A 125 -10.73 1.22 -7.25
N TYR A 126 -10.74 -0.11 -7.09
CA TYR A 126 -11.94 -0.92 -7.28
C TYR A 126 -13.05 -0.55 -6.29
N LEU A 127 -12.69 -0.21 -5.06
CA LEU A 127 -13.63 0.27 -4.05
C LEU A 127 -14.15 1.69 -4.33
N GLY A 128 -13.53 2.42 -5.26
CA GLY A 128 -13.86 3.82 -5.56
C GLY A 128 -13.49 4.78 -4.42
N VAL A 129 -12.50 4.42 -3.60
CA VAL A 129 -12.11 5.17 -2.39
C VAL A 129 -11.01 6.19 -2.70
N SER A 130 -10.05 5.86 -3.57
CA SER A 130 -8.98 6.76 -4.02
C SER A 130 -8.50 6.37 -5.41
N ASN A 131 -7.96 7.34 -6.16
CA ASN A 131 -7.25 7.05 -7.42
C ASN A 131 -5.87 6.42 -7.17
N GLY A 132 -5.34 6.51 -5.94
CA GLY A 132 -4.08 5.92 -5.52
C GLY A 132 -2.86 6.29 -6.38
N ASN A 133 -2.87 7.43 -7.07
CA ASN A 133 -1.77 7.86 -7.92
C ASN A 133 -0.57 8.35 -7.07
N MET A 134 0.56 7.66 -7.19
CA MET A 134 1.79 8.02 -6.47
C MET A 134 2.36 9.37 -6.92
N GLN A 135 2.25 9.73 -8.20
CA GLN A 135 2.81 10.98 -8.74
C GLN A 135 2.07 12.22 -8.25
N GLU A 136 0.75 12.11 -8.10
CA GLU A 136 -0.10 13.17 -7.54
C GLU A 136 0.01 13.24 -6.02
N GLY A 137 0.58 12.20 -5.40
CA GLY A 137 0.76 12.08 -3.95
C GLY A 137 -0.50 11.63 -3.21
N SER A 138 -1.48 11.06 -3.92
CA SER A 138 -2.68 10.45 -3.33
C SER A 138 -2.44 9.01 -2.85
N LEU A 139 -1.30 8.42 -3.23
CA LEU A 139 -0.72 7.26 -2.58
C LEU A 139 0.71 7.59 -2.16
N ARG A 140 1.02 7.44 -0.88
CA ARG A 140 2.38 7.57 -0.34
C ARG A 140 2.78 6.28 0.32
N CYS A 141 4.03 5.89 0.15
CA CYS A 141 4.56 4.67 0.74
C CYS A 141 5.89 4.95 1.43
N ASP A 142 5.96 4.63 2.71
CA ASP A 142 7.17 4.58 3.48
C ASP A 142 7.51 3.12 3.79
N VAL A 143 8.76 2.74 3.56
CA VAL A 143 9.20 1.35 3.60
C VAL A 143 10.23 1.15 4.70
N ASN A 144 10.02 0.16 5.57
CA ASN A 144 10.98 -0.19 6.62
C ASN A 144 11.71 -1.48 6.27
N VAL A 145 13.04 -1.41 6.15
CA VAL A 145 13.92 -2.53 5.78
C VAL A 145 14.83 -2.90 6.93
N SER A 146 14.97 -4.20 7.18
CA SER A 146 15.95 -4.75 8.12
C SER A 146 16.43 -6.11 7.64
N VAL A 147 17.73 -6.38 7.74
CA VAL A 147 18.29 -7.70 7.45
C VAL A 147 18.74 -8.39 8.74
N ARG A 148 18.72 -9.73 8.75
CA ARG A 148 19.28 -10.50 9.87
C ARG A 148 19.99 -11.76 9.39
N PRO A 149 21.04 -12.23 10.08
CA PRO A 149 21.67 -13.52 9.82
C PRO A 149 20.68 -14.69 9.82
N ILE A 150 20.93 -15.71 8.98
CA ILE A 150 20.14 -16.95 9.02
C ILE A 150 20.31 -17.63 10.38
N GLY A 151 19.20 -18.08 10.96
CA GLY A 151 19.16 -18.72 12.29
C GLY A 151 18.92 -17.74 13.45
N GLN A 152 19.08 -16.44 13.24
CA GLN A 152 18.70 -15.43 14.24
C GLN A 152 17.18 -15.18 14.18
N LEU A 153 16.52 -15.20 15.34
CA LEU A 153 15.08 -14.97 15.48
C LEU A 153 14.73 -13.49 15.65
N GLU A 154 15.64 -12.71 16.23
CA GLU A 154 15.44 -11.28 16.46
C GLU A 154 15.61 -10.51 15.14
N PHE A 155 14.85 -9.44 14.96
CA PHE A 155 15.04 -8.54 13.84
C PHE A 155 16.27 -7.66 14.05
N GLY A 156 16.94 -7.30 12.95
CA GLY A 156 18.06 -6.35 12.99
C GLY A 156 17.60 -4.90 13.18
N THR A 157 18.55 -3.98 13.08
CA THR A 157 18.24 -2.55 13.11
C THR A 157 17.36 -2.16 11.91
N LYS A 158 16.36 -1.33 12.17
CA LYS A 158 15.39 -0.86 11.17
C LYS A 158 15.85 0.42 10.49
N VAL A 159 15.78 0.46 9.17
CA VAL A 159 15.95 1.68 8.37
C VAL A 159 14.64 2.00 7.65
N GLU A 160 14.21 3.25 7.76
CA GLU A 160 12.99 3.76 7.12
C GLU A 160 13.38 4.51 5.83
N ILE A 161 12.85 4.09 4.68
CA ILE A 161 13.05 4.74 3.39
C ILE A 161 11.80 5.54 3.05
N LYS A 162 11.97 6.84 2.79
CA LYS A 162 10.91 7.75 2.33
C LYS A 162 11.16 8.24 0.89
N ASN A 163 10.18 8.96 0.35
CA ASN A 163 10.21 9.61 -0.96
C ASN A 163 10.24 8.62 -2.14
N LEU A 164 9.39 7.61 -2.08
CA LEU A 164 9.21 6.61 -3.13
C LEU A 164 8.05 7.02 -4.05
N ASN A 165 8.38 7.48 -5.27
CA ASN A 165 7.39 8.04 -6.20
C ASN A 165 6.82 7.03 -7.21
N SER A 166 7.33 5.79 -7.22
CA SER A 166 6.80 4.71 -8.06
C SER A 166 7.06 3.34 -7.44
N PHE A 167 6.29 2.32 -7.84
CA PHE A 167 6.54 0.93 -7.41
C PHE A 167 7.90 0.42 -7.90
N SER A 168 8.36 0.90 -9.05
CA SER A 168 9.69 0.57 -9.57
C SER A 168 10.80 1.17 -8.71
N ALA A 169 10.62 2.42 -8.25
CA ALA A 169 11.50 3.08 -7.29
C ALA A 169 11.55 2.32 -5.96
N MET A 170 10.39 1.90 -5.47
CA MET A 170 10.24 1.11 -4.24
C MET A 170 11.07 -0.18 -4.31
N ASN A 171 10.91 -0.96 -5.39
CA ASN A 171 11.68 -2.18 -5.59
C ASN A 171 13.20 -1.90 -5.54
N ARG A 172 13.68 -0.95 -6.35
CA ARG A 172 15.11 -0.61 -6.41
C ARG A 172 15.65 -0.09 -5.07
N ALA A 173 14.88 0.72 -4.36
CA ALA A 173 15.28 1.28 -3.07
C ALA A 173 15.44 0.20 -2.01
N ILE A 174 14.52 -0.77 -1.97
CA ILE A 174 14.57 -1.91 -1.05
C ILE A 174 15.77 -2.79 -1.37
N ASP A 175 15.97 -3.16 -2.64
CA ASP A 175 17.07 -4.02 -3.06
C ASP A 175 18.44 -3.37 -2.79
N PHE A 176 18.56 -2.06 -3.02
CA PHE A 176 19.76 -1.30 -2.69
C PHE A 176 20.03 -1.32 -1.17
N GLU A 177 18.99 -1.06 -0.36
CA GLU A 177 19.12 -0.99 1.09
C GLU A 177 19.43 -2.36 1.71
N ILE A 178 18.82 -3.44 1.21
CA ILE A 178 19.17 -4.82 1.58
C ILE A 178 20.64 -5.08 1.27
N SER A 179 21.09 -4.77 0.04
CA SER A 179 22.47 -4.99 -0.38
C SER A 179 23.47 -4.21 0.47
N ARG A 180 23.13 -2.96 0.82
CA ARG A 180 23.93 -2.12 1.73
C ARG A 180 24.05 -2.76 3.12
N GLN A 181 22.94 -3.13 3.74
CA GLN A 181 22.95 -3.70 5.09
C GLN A 181 23.71 -5.04 5.12
N VAL A 182 23.50 -5.91 4.13
CA VAL A 182 24.23 -7.19 4.01
C VAL A 182 25.73 -6.96 3.85
N SER A 183 26.14 -5.95 3.06
CA SER A 183 27.55 -5.61 2.88
C SER A 183 28.19 -5.13 4.19
N LEU A 184 27.49 -4.28 4.95
CA LEU A 184 27.95 -3.81 6.27
C LEU A 184 28.07 -4.95 7.27
N HIS A 185 27.09 -5.86 7.31
CA HIS A 185 27.18 -7.06 8.16
C HIS A 185 28.37 -7.95 7.77
N SER A 186 28.57 -8.18 6.47
CA SER A 186 29.66 -9.05 5.97
C SER A 186 31.06 -8.48 6.24
N GLN A 187 31.18 -7.16 6.37
CA GLN A 187 32.42 -6.45 6.69
C GLN A 187 32.65 -6.28 8.20
N GLY A 188 31.77 -6.81 9.05
CA GLY A 188 31.84 -6.61 10.50
C GLY A 188 31.53 -5.17 10.94
N GLN A 189 30.82 -4.40 10.09
CA GLN A 189 30.47 -3.00 10.30
C GLN A 189 28.97 -2.83 10.61
N SER A 190 28.35 -3.82 11.26
CA SER A 190 26.91 -3.79 11.61
C SER A 190 26.54 -2.59 12.48
N ASP A 191 27.46 -2.07 13.28
CA ASP A 191 27.24 -0.92 14.16
C ASP A 191 26.97 0.39 13.39
N GLN A 192 27.29 0.42 12.08
CA GLN A 192 26.95 1.53 11.20
C GLN A 192 25.47 1.51 10.77
N ILE A 193 24.77 0.39 10.95
CA ILE A 193 23.34 0.27 10.68
C ILE A 193 22.61 0.80 11.92
N VAL A 194 22.34 2.10 11.90
CA VAL A 194 21.60 2.80 12.95
C VAL A 194 20.15 3.03 12.52
N GLN A 195 19.26 3.21 13.49
CA GLN A 195 17.87 3.54 13.22
C GLN A 195 17.77 4.99 12.68
N GLU A 196 17.51 5.11 11.39
CA GLU A 196 17.49 6.39 10.70
C GLU A 196 16.42 6.40 9.61
N THR A 197 16.04 7.61 9.20
CA THR A 197 15.22 7.84 8.03
C THR A 197 16.13 8.22 6.86
N ARG A 198 16.04 7.45 5.78
CA ARG A 198 16.76 7.65 4.53
C ARG A 198 15.80 8.07 3.42
N LEU A 199 16.31 8.81 2.45
CA LEU A 199 15.60 9.20 1.25
C LEU A 199 16.13 8.41 0.06
N TRP A 200 15.23 8.00 -0.82
CA TRP A 200 15.60 7.46 -2.12
C TRP A 200 15.94 8.60 -3.10
N GLU A 201 17.12 8.54 -3.71
CA GLU A 201 17.58 9.48 -4.73
C GLU A 201 17.60 8.78 -6.10
N GLU A 202 16.65 9.13 -6.98
CA GLU A 202 16.54 8.51 -8.31
C GLU A 202 17.77 8.77 -9.20
N GLY A 203 18.35 9.97 -9.18
CA GLY A 203 19.50 10.28 -10.03
C GLY A 203 20.74 9.43 -9.68
N GLY A 204 20.93 9.16 -8.38
CA GLY A 204 22.05 8.37 -7.87
C GLY A 204 21.76 6.89 -7.66
N GLN A 205 20.50 6.45 -7.81
CA GLN A 205 20.03 5.08 -7.50
C GLN A 205 20.54 4.58 -6.14
N LYS A 206 20.43 5.43 -5.12
CA LYS A 206 20.96 5.15 -3.76
C LYS A 206 20.05 5.72 -2.68
N THR A 207 20.15 5.15 -1.48
CA THR A 207 19.55 5.72 -0.28
C THR A 207 20.53 6.70 0.38
N VAL A 208 20.05 7.86 0.82
CA VAL A 208 20.85 8.90 1.52
C VAL A 208 20.25 9.17 2.89
N THR A 209 21.08 9.27 3.93
CA THR A 209 20.62 9.61 5.29
C THR A 209 19.99 11.02 5.29
N MET A 210 18.78 11.14 5.82
CA MET A 210 18.11 12.42 6.05
C MET A 210 18.18 12.82 7.52
N ARG A 211 17.74 11.92 8.41
CA ARG A 211 17.67 12.16 9.85
C ARG A 211 18.06 10.90 10.60
N LYS A 212 19.02 11.02 11.52
CA LYS A 212 19.29 9.98 12.52
C LYS A 212 18.27 10.13 13.65
N LYS A 213 17.60 9.04 14.05
CA LYS A 213 16.67 9.09 15.19
C LYS A 213 17.50 9.08 16.47
N GLU A 214 17.63 10.21 17.16
CA GLU A 214 18.31 10.33 18.46
C GLU A 214 17.44 9.82 19.64
N GLY A 215 16.48 8.94 19.37
CA GLY A 215 15.48 8.45 20.31
C GLY A 215 14.11 8.25 19.64
N LEU A 216 13.15 7.68 20.39
CA LEU A 216 11.75 7.68 19.99
C LEU A 216 11.16 9.06 20.31
N SER A 217 10.57 9.72 19.31
CA SER A 217 9.79 10.95 19.55
C SER A 217 8.58 10.59 20.43
N ASP A 218 8.44 11.24 21.58
CA ASP A 218 7.25 11.10 22.40
C ASP A 218 6.11 11.93 21.79
N TYR A 219 5.24 11.25 21.04
CA TYR A 219 4.07 11.85 20.41
C TYR A 219 2.95 12.18 21.40
N ARG A 220 3.07 11.76 22.68
CA ARG A 220 2.10 12.00 23.75
C ARG A 220 0.68 11.68 23.29
N TYR A 221 0.44 10.46 22.80
CA TYR A 221 -0.88 10.04 22.36
C TYR A 221 -1.89 10.11 23.52
N PHE A 222 -3.02 10.76 23.27
CA PHE A 222 -4.18 10.76 24.14
C PHE A 222 -5.46 10.75 23.29
N PRO A 223 -6.59 10.22 23.81
CA PRO A 223 -7.86 10.25 23.09
C PRO A 223 -8.29 11.70 22.83
N GLU A 224 -8.71 12.01 21.60
CA GLU A 224 -9.19 13.34 21.21
C GLU A 224 -10.46 13.71 22.00
N PRO A 225 -10.42 14.66 22.94
CA PRO A 225 -11.57 14.99 23.79
C PRO A 225 -12.72 15.65 23.01
N ASP A 226 -12.44 16.30 21.88
CA ASP A 226 -13.45 17.01 21.10
C ASP A 226 -14.22 16.08 20.13
N LEU A 227 -13.78 14.82 19.98
CA LEU A 227 -14.44 13.82 19.15
C LEU A 227 -15.03 12.69 20.00
N PRO A 228 -16.35 12.42 19.89
CA PRO A 228 -16.93 11.25 20.53
C PRO A 228 -16.44 9.96 19.86
N GLU A 229 -16.51 8.86 20.61
CA GLU A 229 -16.20 7.53 20.08
C GLU A 229 -17.11 7.16 18.91
N VAL A 230 -16.51 6.62 17.85
CA VAL A 230 -17.24 6.16 16.66
C VAL A 230 -17.69 4.72 16.89
N ILE A 231 -18.98 4.53 17.12
CA ILE A 231 -19.60 3.21 17.26
C ILE A 231 -20.16 2.77 15.91
N LEU A 232 -19.59 1.71 15.33
CA LEU A 232 -20.09 1.10 14.10
C LEU A 232 -21.05 -0.04 14.44
N THR A 233 -22.32 0.09 14.07
CA THR A 233 -23.32 -0.96 14.27
C THR A 233 -23.12 -2.10 13.26
N GLU A 234 -23.52 -3.33 13.63
CA GLU A 234 -23.48 -4.47 12.72
C GLU A 234 -24.32 -4.22 11.45
N ASP A 235 -25.48 -3.58 11.58
CA ASP A 235 -26.33 -3.20 10.45
C ASP A 235 -25.61 -2.24 9.49
N TYR A 236 -24.90 -1.25 10.03
CA TYR A 236 -24.14 -0.30 9.23
C TYR A 236 -23.02 -1.02 8.46
N VAL A 237 -22.23 -1.85 9.14
CA VAL A 237 -21.17 -2.65 8.51
C VAL A 237 -21.75 -3.63 7.49
N GLY A 238 -22.89 -4.27 7.79
CA GLY A 238 -23.59 -5.19 6.90
C GLY A 238 -24.11 -4.52 5.63
N SER A 239 -24.63 -3.29 5.75
CA SER A 239 -25.06 -2.49 4.61
C SER A 239 -23.88 -2.16 3.69
N ILE A 240 -22.73 -1.77 4.25
CA ILE A 240 -21.52 -1.47 3.48
C ILE A 240 -20.98 -2.73 2.82
N ARG A 241 -20.92 -3.86 3.55
CA ARG A 241 -20.51 -5.16 3.01
C ARG A 241 -21.34 -5.57 1.79
N SER A 242 -22.65 -5.33 1.84
CA SER A 242 -23.57 -5.62 0.73
C SER A 242 -23.40 -4.67 -0.46
N SER A 243 -22.87 -3.46 -0.21
CA SER A 243 -22.57 -2.46 -1.25
C SER A 243 -21.19 -2.63 -1.90
N LEU A 244 -20.36 -3.56 -1.41
CA LEU A 244 -19.00 -3.73 -1.92
C LEU A 244 -19.03 -4.21 -3.38
N PRO A 245 -18.22 -3.61 -4.27
CA PRO A 245 -18.04 -4.12 -5.62
C PRO A 245 -17.29 -5.45 -5.60
N GLU A 246 -17.37 -6.19 -6.71
CA GLU A 246 -16.55 -7.39 -6.91
C GLU A 246 -15.06 -7.00 -6.85
N LEU A 247 -14.35 -7.54 -5.86
CA LEU A 247 -12.94 -7.24 -5.62
C LEU A 247 -12.05 -7.80 -6.74
N PRO A 248 -10.84 -7.22 -6.97
CA PRO A 248 -9.96 -7.62 -8.06
C PRO A 248 -9.68 -9.13 -8.10
N GLU A 249 -9.40 -9.73 -6.95
CA GLU A 249 -9.08 -11.17 -6.84
C GLU A 249 -10.27 -12.07 -7.20
N LEU A 250 -11.47 -11.73 -6.73
CA LEU A 250 -12.70 -12.47 -7.07
C LEU A 250 -12.98 -12.38 -8.57
N LYS A 251 -12.77 -11.19 -9.14
CA LYS A 251 -12.92 -10.94 -10.57
C LYS A 251 -11.91 -11.73 -11.41
N ARG A 252 -10.65 -11.80 -10.99
CA ARG A 252 -9.62 -12.64 -11.64
C ARG A 252 -10.02 -14.10 -11.65
N ARG A 253 -10.41 -14.66 -10.50
CA ARG A 253 -10.90 -16.05 -10.41
C ARG A 253 -12.11 -16.31 -11.29
N ARG A 254 -13.01 -15.34 -11.42
CA ARG A 254 -14.17 -15.44 -12.33
C ARG A 254 -13.72 -15.51 -13.79
N TYR A 255 -12.79 -14.66 -14.21
CA TYR A 255 -12.25 -14.67 -15.56
C TYR A 255 -11.46 -15.94 -15.89
N GLU A 256 -10.69 -16.47 -14.95
CA GLU A 256 -10.03 -17.77 -15.11
C GLU A 256 -11.04 -18.90 -15.33
N LYS A 257 -12.13 -18.92 -14.55
CA LYS A 257 -13.22 -19.90 -14.72
C LYS A 257 -13.93 -19.79 -16.08
N MET A 258 -13.81 -18.64 -16.77
CA MET A 258 -14.31 -18.43 -18.13
C MET A 258 -13.34 -18.95 -19.20
N GLY A 259 -12.20 -19.53 -18.81
CA GLY A 259 -11.24 -20.15 -19.72
C GLY A 259 -10.23 -19.18 -20.36
N LEU A 260 -10.05 -18.01 -19.74
CA LEU A 260 -9.00 -17.05 -20.09
C LEU A 260 -7.65 -17.47 -19.49
N SER A 261 -6.55 -17.10 -20.15
CA SER A 261 -5.22 -17.34 -19.62
C SER A 261 -4.91 -16.40 -18.47
N MET A 262 -4.02 -16.78 -17.56
CA MET A 262 -3.60 -15.93 -16.44
C MET A 262 -3.09 -14.55 -16.92
N GLN A 263 -2.41 -14.50 -18.07
CA GLN A 263 -1.93 -13.24 -18.65
C GLN A 263 -3.09 -12.31 -19.03
N ASP A 264 -4.12 -12.84 -19.71
CA ASP A 264 -5.30 -12.08 -20.11
C ASP A 264 -6.09 -11.60 -18.89
N VAL A 265 -6.23 -12.49 -17.90
CA VAL A 265 -6.93 -12.21 -16.64
C VAL A 265 -6.27 -11.05 -15.90
N LEU A 266 -4.95 -11.09 -15.75
CA LEU A 266 -4.20 -10.04 -15.07
C LEU A 266 -4.36 -8.71 -15.81
N PHE A 267 -4.33 -8.70 -17.14
CA PHE A 267 -4.52 -7.48 -17.93
C PHE A 267 -5.94 -6.92 -17.76
N LEU A 268 -6.97 -7.74 -18.00
CA LEU A 268 -8.37 -7.32 -18.00
C LEU A 268 -8.84 -6.85 -16.61
N ALA A 269 -8.35 -7.49 -15.55
CA ALA A 269 -8.68 -7.13 -14.18
C ALA A 269 -7.79 -6.01 -13.60
N ASN A 270 -6.75 -5.56 -14.31
CA ASN A 270 -5.82 -4.56 -13.78
C ASN A 270 -6.48 -3.19 -13.57
N ASP A 271 -7.37 -2.80 -14.47
CA ASP A 271 -8.08 -1.52 -14.43
C ASP A 271 -9.60 -1.73 -14.32
N VAL A 272 -10.24 -0.95 -13.45
CA VAL A 272 -11.68 -1.08 -13.17
C VAL A 272 -12.55 -0.76 -14.40
N ASN A 273 -12.12 0.18 -15.24
CA ASN A 273 -12.86 0.58 -16.44
C ASN A 273 -12.72 -0.47 -17.54
N VAL A 274 -11.50 -1.01 -17.73
CA VAL A 274 -11.26 -2.12 -18.67
C VAL A 274 -12.06 -3.35 -18.25
N ALA A 275 -12.02 -3.70 -16.96
CA ALA A 275 -12.81 -4.78 -16.41
C ALA A 275 -14.32 -4.57 -16.61
N GLY A 276 -14.83 -3.36 -16.32
CA GLY A 276 -16.23 -3.02 -16.53
C GLY A 276 -16.65 -3.06 -18.00
N PHE A 277 -15.78 -2.64 -18.92
CA PHE A 277 -16.03 -2.71 -20.36
C PHE A 277 -16.07 -4.16 -20.86
N PHE A 278 -15.15 -5.00 -20.38
CA PHE A 278 -15.16 -6.43 -20.68
C PHE A 278 -16.44 -7.11 -20.17
N ASP A 279 -16.81 -6.88 -18.91
CA ASP A 279 -18.04 -7.41 -18.30
C ASP A 279 -19.30 -6.96 -19.07
N ALA A 280 -19.36 -5.71 -19.49
CA ALA A 280 -20.48 -5.20 -20.30
C ALA A 280 -20.53 -5.83 -21.70
N THR A 281 -19.37 -6.17 -22.27
CA THR A 281 -19.26 -6.78 -23.61
C THR A 281 -19.73 -8.24 -23.58
N ILE A 282 -19.27 -9.03 -22.60
CA ILE A 282 -19.74 -10.42 -22.41
C ILE A 282 -21.23 -10.44 -22.03
N GLY A 283 -21.72 -9.46 -21.27
CA GLY A 283 -23.13 -9.31 -20.92
C GLY A 283 -24.06 -9.10 -22.12
N LYS A 284 -23.53 -8.65 -23.26
CA LYS A 284 -24.26 -8.54 -24.54
C LYS A 284 -24.18 -9.81 -25.41
N GLY A 285 -23.60 -10.89 -24.90
CA GLY A 285 -23.50 -12.18 -25.58
C GLY A 285 -22.28 -12.35 -26.49
N ALA A 286 -21.25 -11.52 -26.34
CA ALA A 286 -19.99 -11.70 -27.06
C ALA A 286 -19.23 -12.94 -26.58
N ASP A 287 -18.47 -13.58 -27.48
CA ASP A 287 -17.55 -14.65 -27.10
C ASP A 287 -16.43 -14.11 -26.19
N VAL A 288 -16.14 -14.83 -25.11
CA VAL A 288 -15.22 -14.42 -24.05
C VAL A 288 -13.81 -14.19 -24.59
N LYS A 289 -13.28 -15.13 -25.40
CA LYS A 289 -11.91 -15.07 -25.90
C LYS A 289 -11.77 -14.01 -26.98
N LEU A 290 -12.74 -13.90 -27.88
CA LEU A 290 -12.74 -12.86 -28.90
C LEU A 290 -12.84 -11.46 -28.27
N ALA A 291 -13.72 -11.28 -27.28
CA ALA A 291 -13.84 -10.00 -26.57
C ALA A 291 -12.53 -9.61 -25.88
N ALA A 292 -11.88 -10.55 -25.18
CA ALA A 292 -10.58 -10.33 -24.56
C ALA A 292 -9.53 -9.89 -25.59
N ASN A 293 -9.40 -10.62 -26.71
CA ASN A 293 -8.42 -10.32 -27.75
C ASN A 293 -8.61 -8.93 -28.36
N TRP A 294 -9.85 -8.53 -28.67
CA TRP A 294 -10.15 -7.20 -29.21
C TRP A 294 -9.81 -6.08 -28.23
N ILE A 295 -10.12 -6.28 -26.95
CA ILE A 295 -9.84 -5.30 -25.90
C ILE A 295 -8.34 -5.12 -25.70
N MET A 296 -7.60 -6.23 -25.60
CA MET A 296 -6.15 -6.22 -25.37
C MET A 296 -5.34 -5.82 -26.60
N GLY A 297 -5.88 -6.04 -27.79
CA GLY A 297 -5.27 -5.69 -29.07
C GLY A 297 -5.69 -4.32 -29.58
N ASP A 298 -6.63 -4.31 -30.52
CA ASP A 298 -7.00 -3.12 -31.31
C ASP A 298 -7.49 -1.96 -30.44
N ILE A 299 -8.31 -2.23 -29.43
CA ILE A 299 -8.88 -1.19 -28.57
C ILE A 299 -7.79 -0.58 -27.68
N ALA A 300 -6.97 -1.40 -27.03
CA ALA A 300 -5.86 -0.90 -26.22
C ALA A 300 -4.85 -0.09 -27.05
N ALA A 301 -4.54 -0.56 -28.28
CA ALA A 301 -3.69 0.16 -29.21
C ALA A 301 -4.29 1.52 -29.62
N TYR A 302 -5.59 1.56 -29.95
CA TYR A 302 -6.30 2.78 -30.29
C TYR A 302 -6.28 3.78 -29.14
N MET A 303 -6.66 3.34 -27.94
CA MET A 303 -6.70 4.18 -26.74
C MET A 303 -5.33 4.77 -26.38
N LYS A 304 -4.26 3.99 -26.55
CA LYS A 304 -2.88 4.46 -26.36
C LYS A 304 -2.48 5.52 -27.39
N ASN A 305 -2.86 5.34 -28.65
CA ASN A 305 -2.57 6.30 -29.72
C ASN A 305 -3.28 7.64 -29.49
N GLU A 306 -4.52 7.59 -29.00
CA GLU A 306 -5.34 8.76 -28.68
C GLU A 306 -5.05 9.37 -27.29
N LYS A 307 -4.11 8.79 -26.52
CA LYS A 307 -3.74 9.21 -25.15
C LYS A 307 -4.91 9.19 -24.14
N PHE A 308 -5.85 8.27 -24.33
CA PHE A 308 -6.90 7.99 -23.33
C PHE A 308 -6.45 6.99 -22.26
N LEU A 309 -5.28 6.37 -22.44
CA LEU A 309 -4.59 5.45 -21.52
C LEU A 309 -3.15 5.89 -21.26
#